data_AF-A0A6B3CIC2-F1
#
_entry.id   AF-A0A6B3CIC2-F1
#
_cell.length_a   1.000
_cell.length_b   1.000
_cell.length_c   1.000
_cell.angle_alpha   90.00
_cell.angle_beta   90.00
_cell.angle_gamma   90.00
#
_symmetry.space_group_name_H-M   'P 1'
#
loop_
_entity.id
_entity.type
_entity.pdbx_description
1 polymer ?
#
loop_
_entity_poly.entity_id
_entity_poly.type
_entity_poly.pdbx_seq_one_letter_code
_entity_poly.pdbx_strand_id
1 'polypeptide(L)'
;ARRLSFEDASGVVPLARDFTREALYAWGWLPSATADQRAAAEDVLLVVSELVTNACLHAEGPDELRITCEKKVIRLEVSDRGTGQPAP
;
A
#
# COMPACT_ATOMS: atom_id res chain seq x y z
N ALA A 1 5.46 0.45 12.58
CA ALA A 1 4.94 -0.35 11.44
C ALA A 1 3.42 -0.45 11.56
N ARG A 2 2.68 -0.40 10.46
CA ARG A 2 1.23 -0.66 10.39
C ARG A 2 0.99 -1.87 9.48
N ARG A 3 -0.01 -2.69 9.79
CA ARG A 3 -0.38 -3.89 9.02
C ARG A 3 -1.90 -3.94 8.81
N LEU A 4 -2.31 -4.44 7.66
CA LEU A 4 -3.69 -4.68 7.28
C LEU A 4 -3.76 -6.11 6.72
N SER A 5 -4.64 -6.95 7.27
CA SER A 5 -4.99 -8.24 6.67
C SER A 5 -6.16 -8.07 5.72
N PHE A 6 -6.15 -8.80 4.60
CA PHE A 6 -7.23 -8.83 3.61
C PHE A 6 -8.13 -10.06 3.74
N GLU A 7 -8.03 -10.82 4.84
CA GLU A 7 -8.90 -11.97 5.10
C GLU A 7 -10.39 -11.57 4.99
N ASP A 8 -11.14 -12.29 4.16
CA ASP A 8 -12.55 -12.08 3.84
C ASP A 8 -12.97 -10.66 3.39
N ALA A 9 -12.00 -9.81 3.01
CA ALA A 9 -12.29 -8.44 2.60
C ALA A 9 -12.81 -8.37 1.14
N SER A 10 -13.84 -7.56 0.92
CA SER A 10 -14.27 -7.15 -0.43
C SER A 10 -13.81 -5.71 -0.70
N GLY A 11 -13.54 -5.38 -1.97
CA GLY A 11 -13.02 -4.04 -2.31
C GLY A 11 -11.62 -3.77 -1.74
N VAL A 12 -10.72 -4.75 -1.85
CA VAL A 12 -9.37 -4.71 -1.25
C VAL A 12 -8.50 -3.54 -1.73
N VAL A 13 -8.65 -3.09 -2.99
CA VAL A 13 -7.88 -1.96 -3.53
C VAL A 13 -8.27 -0.63 -2.86
N PRO A 14 -9.55 -0.22 -2.81
CA PRO A 14 -9.98 0.93 -2.01
C PRO A 14 -9.55 0.83 -0.55
N LEU A 15 -9.71 -0.33 0.09
CA LEU A 15 -9.34 -0.54 1.48
C LEU A 15 -7.84 -0.31 1.72
N ALA A 16 -6.98 -0.87 0.87
CA ALA A 16 -5.54 -0.68 0.93
C ALA A 16 -5.13 0.79 0.75
N ARG A 17 -5.78 1.49 -0.19
CA ARG A 17 -5.53 2.90 -0.48
C ARG A 17 -5.91 3.79 0.70
N ASP A 18 -7.05 3.51 1.34
CA ASP A 18 -7.52 4.26 2.50
C ASP A 18 -6.63 4.04 3.73
N PHE A 19 -6.28 2.77 4.00
CA PHE A 19 -5.34 2.42 5.06
C PHE A 19 -3.96 3.10 4.89
N THR A 20 -3.46 3.14 3.65
CA THR A 20 -2.22 3.84 3.31
C THR A 20 -2.36 5.34 3.53
N ARG A 21 -3.48 5.94 3.14
CA ARG A 21 -3.75 7.36 3.37
C ARG A 21 -3.73 7.70 4.85
N GLU A 22 -4.37 6.90 5.70
CA GLU A 22 -4.34 7.07 7.15
C GLU A 22 -2.92 6.98 7.72
N ALA A 23 -2.10 6.06 7.21
CA ALA A 23 -0.70 5.96 7.61
C ALA A 23 0.09 7.23 7.23
N LEU A 24 -0.11 7.75 6.02
CA LEU A 24 0.52 8.98 5.56
C LEU A 24 0.09 10.21 6.39
N TYR A 25 -1.17 10.29 6.79
CA TYR A 25 -1.63 11.32 7.74
C TYR A 25 -0.93 11.18 9.10
N ALA A 26 -0.87 9.97 9.66
CA ALA A 26 -0.25 9.71 10.95
C ALA A 26 1.26 10.03 10.97
N TRP A 27 1.92 9.99 9.81
CA TRP A 27 3.35 10.28 9.65
C TRP A 27 3.63 11.69 9.13
N GLY A 28 2.61 12.54 8.96
CA GLY A 28 2.79 13.93 8.52
C GLY A 28 3.19 14.09 7.05
N TRP A 29 2.92 13.07 6.22
CA TRP A 29 3.03 13.18 4.76
C TRP A 29 1.79 13.82 4.14
N LEU A 30 0.64 13.67 4.82
CA LEU A 30 -0.61 14.33 4.49
C LEU A 30 -1.13 15.17 5.68
N PRO A 31 -1.73 16.35 5.44
CA PRO A 31 -1.73 17.05 4.15
C PRO A 31 -0.30 17.48 3.76
N SER A 32 0.05 17.37 2.48
CA SER A 32 1.41 17.64 2.03
C SER A 32 1.73 19.14 2.04
N ALA A 33 2.90 19.49 2.58
CA ALA A 33 3.36 20.87 2.68
C ALA A 33 3.96 21.43 1.37
N THR A 34 4.43 20.56 0.48
CA THR A 34 5.05 20.93 -0.81
C THR A 34 4.46 20.11 -1.96
N ALA A 35 4.66 20.60 -3.19
CA ALA A 35 4.29 19.87 -4.40
C ALA A 35 5.03 18.52 -4.50
N ASP A 36 6.32 18.48 -4.19
CA ASP A 36 7.12 17.25 -4.21
C ASP A 36 6.61 16.23 -3.19
N GLN A 37 6.25 16.66 -1.98
CA GLN A 37 5.69 15.78 -0.97
C GLN A 37 4.30 15.24 -1.39
N ARG A 38 3.51 16.07 -2.10
CA ARG A 38 2.22 15.64 -2.66
C ARG A 38 2.41 14.59 -3.74
N ALA A 39 3.30 14.84 -4.70
CA ALA A 39 3.61 13.87 -5.75
C ALA A 39 4.10 12.53 -5.16
N ALA A 40 5.01 12.58 -4.19
CA ALA A 40 5.47 11.37 -3.49
C ALA A 40 4.34 10.64 -2.75
N ALA A 41 3.41 11.35 -2.12
CA ALA A 41 2.24 10.74 -1.47
C ALA A 41 1.28 10.10 -2.49
N GLU A 42 1.08 10.74 -3.65
CA GLU A 42 0.28 10.22 -4.76
C GLU A 42 0.93 8.96 -5.37
N ASP A 43 2.25 8.96 -5.55
CA ASP A 43 3.02 7.80 -6.02
C ASP A 43 2.89 6.61 -5.06
N VAL A 44 3.01 6.84 -3.75
CA VAL A 44 2.81 5.80 -2.73
C VAL A 44 1.41 5.19 -2.83
N LEU A 45 0.38 6.03 -2.98
CA LEU A 45 -1.00 5.56 -3.12
C LEU A 45 -1.21 4.80 -4.44
N LEU A 46 -0.57 5.21 -5.53
CA LEU A 46 -0.58 4.51 -6.81
C LEU A 46 0.08 3.13 -6.67
N VAL A 47 1.31 3.08 -6.15
CA VAL A 47 2.07 1.83 -5.98
C VAL A 47 1.31 0.82 -5.13
N VAL A 48 0.68 1.25 -4.02
CA VAL A 48 -0.17 0.33 -3.24
C VAL A 48 -1.35 -0.21 -4.06
N SER A 49 -2.02 0.65 -4.83
CA SER A 49 -3.12 0.22 -5.69
C SER A 49 -2.65 -0.79 -6.74
N GLU A 50 -1.50 -0.57 -7.37
CA GLU A 50 -0.93 -1.50 -8.35
C GLU A 50 -0.50 -2.84 -7.71
N LEU A 51 0.23 -2.81 -6.59
CA LEU A 51 0.66 -4.04 -5.91
C LEU A 51 -0.53 -4.91 -5.49
N VAL A 52 -1.57 -4.30 -4.93
CA VAL A 52 -2.79 -5.03 -4.53
C VAL A 52 -3.58 -5.50 -5.75
N THR A 53 -3.62 -4.71 -6.82
CA THR A 53 -4.26 -5.12 -8.09
C THR A 53 -3.53 -6.32 -8.70
N ASN A 54 -2.20 -6.31 -8.72
CA ASN A 54 -1.40 -7.42 -9.19
C ASN A 54 -1.65 -8.69 -8.36
N ALA A 55 -1.71 -8.58 -7.04
CA ALA A 55 -2.05 -9.72 -6.18
C ALA A 55 -3.44 -10.30 -6.51
N CYS A 56 -4.44 -9.43 -6.72
CA CYS A 56 -5.78 -9.83 -7.14
C CYS A 56 -5.82 -10.54 -8.49
N LEU A 57 -5.12 -10.01 -9.49
CA LEU A 57 -5.21 -10.49 -10.86
C LEU A 57 -4.28 -11.67 -11.15
N HIS A 58 -3.17 -11.78 -10.42
CA HIS A 58 -2.07 -12.66 -10.80
C HIS A 58 -1.56 -13.57 -9.68
N ALA A 59 -1.99 -13.40 -8.42
CA ALA A 59 -1.33 -14.05 -7.28
C ALA A 59 -2.29 -14.59 -6.20
N GLU A 60 -3.43 -15.16 -6.61
CA GLU A 60 -4.42 -15.79 -5.71
C GLU A 60 -5.01 -14.85 -4.63
N GLY A 61 -4.90 -13.54 -4.85
CA GLY A 61 -5.42 -12.50 -3.97
C GLY A 61 -4.41 -12.05 -2.90
N PRO A 62 -4.52 -10.79 -2.44
CA PRO A 62 -3.66 -10.27 -1.39
C PRO A 62 -3.97 -10.91 -0.02
N ASP A 63 -2.95 -11.03 0.81
CA ASP A 63 -3.02 -11.58 2.17
C ASP A 63 -2.78 -10.50 3.24
N GLU A 64 -1.64 -9.80 3.16
CA GLU A 64 -1.28 -8.72 4.08
C GLU A 64 -0.71 -7.52 3.31
N LEU A 65 -1.08 -6.30 3.72
CA LEU A 65 -0.37 -5.06 3.41
C LEU A 65 0.36 -4.58 4.66
N ARG A 66 1.67 -4.34 4.52
CA ARG A 66 2.52 -3.77 5.56
C ARG A 66 3.15 -2.47 5.09
N ILE A 67 3.09 -1.47 5.96
CA ILE A 67 3.60 -0.14 5.71
C ILE A 67 4.51 0.28 6.87
N THR A 68 5.73 0.68 6.54
CA THR A 68 6.70 1.23 7.49
C THR A 68 7.23 2.57 7.01
N CYS A 69 7.60 3.43 7.95
CA CYS A 69 8.20 4.72 7.66
C CYS A 69 9.43 4.89 8.55
N GLU A 70 10.61 4.97 7.95
CA GLU A 70 11.89 5.12 8.64
C GLU A 70 12.72 6.19 7.94
N LYS A 71 13.22 7.18 8.68
CA LYS A 71 14.09 8.26 8.13
C LYS A 71 13.53 8.91 6.84
N LYS A 72 12.20 9.06 6.75
CA LYS A 72 11.45 9.57 5.57
C LYS A 72 11.44 8.64 4.34
N VAL A 73 11.76 7.36 4.52
CA VAL A 73 11.54 6.32 3.52
C VAL A 73 10.29 5.55 3.89
N ILE A 74 9.34 5.46 2.96
CA ILE A 74 8.15 4.62 3.10
C ILE A 74 8.45 3.29 2.42
N ARG A 75 8.32 2.19 3.16
CA ARG A 75 8.40 0.83 2.62
C ARG A 75 7.01 0.22 2.61
N LEU A 76 6.64 -0.28 1.44
CA LEU A 76 5.39 -0.94 1.13
C LEU A 76 5.68 -2.40 0.84
N GLU A 77 4.96 -3.30 1.49
CA GLU A 77 5.06 -4.74 1.28
C GLU A 77 3.65 -5.30 1.17
N VAL A 78 3.37 -6.00 0.07
CA VAL A 78 2.15 -6.78 -0.12
C VAL A 78 2.57 -8.23 -0.18
N SER A 79 1.98 -9.05 0.67
CA SER A 79 2.04 -10.51 0.57
C SER A 79 0.76 -10.98 -0.07
N ASP A 80 0.87 -11.98 -0.95
CA ASP A 80 -0.24 -12.64 -1.62
C ASP A 80 -0.26 -14.13 -1.28
N ARG A 81 -1.32 -14.81 -1.69
CA ARG A 81 -1.53 -16.24 -1.36
C ARG A 81 -0.87 -17.17 -2.36
N GLY A 82 -0.39 -16.64 -3.47
CA GLY A 82 0.28 -17.41 -4.51
C GLY A 82 1.68 -17.85 -4.09
N THR A 83 2.17 -18.92 -4.72
CA THR A 83 3.56 -19.38 -4.54
C THR A 83 4.52 -18.78 -5.58
N GLY A 84 4.05 -17.84 -6.40
CA GLY A 84 4.81 -17.20 -7.47
C GLY A 84 5.69 -16.05 -6.97
N GLN A 85 6.70 -15.66 -7.76
CA GLN A 85 7.37 -14.37 -7.58
C GLN A 85 6.60 -13.29 -8.35
N PRO A 86 6.50 -12.06 -7.83
CA PRO A 86 5.97 -10.95 -8.62
C PRO A 86 6.82 -10.76 -9.88
N ALA A 87 6.16 -10.75 -11.04
CA ALA A 87 6.80 -10.38 -12.29
C ALA A 87 7.05 -8.86 -12.30
N PRO A 88 8.22 -8.39 -12.79
CA PRO A 88 8.51 -6.96 -12.93
C PRO A 88 7.57 -6.26 -13.92
#